data_AF-A0A7J4JX07-F1
#
_entry.id   AF-A0A7J4JX07-F1
#
_cell.length_a   1.000
_cell.length_b   1.000
_cell.length_c   1.000
_cell.angle_alpha   90.00
_cell.angle_beta   90.00
_cell.angle_gamma   90.00
#
_symmetry.space_group_name_H-M   'P 1'
#
loop_
_entity.id
_entity.type
_entity.pdbx_description
1 polymer ?
#
loop_
_entity_poly.entity_id
_entity_poly.type
_entity_poly.pdbx_seq_one_letter_code
_entity_poly.pdbx_strand_id
1 'polypeptide(L)'
;MRFLEDNGLRIFNGSSIAIDCAKPKDGELAVITHAHSDHIFSGKSFNGSVLASHETLELLNGRLGSAKPVGKRFSEKAEFEGSEISLESSCHVLGSAQVIIEGEKKVVVTSDFQLQESLMLPKAQVHSADILVIESTFGLPEFEFPKRERIYGEIGKWVEANAGDGKFTVLAGYSLGKAQELCKILSQYSQQVPLVHEKVFEFNKKYESLGVKLGGFELLNHNLKDFNVAILPPHIVSRELLQALHFSTGRKVVAGIATGWQSYNNAFSKIFPLSDHADFEQLVHYVKESGAKKVFTTHGFAKEFAKHLGRKLGVQAKPLDSKCQKTLEEFCD
;
A
#
# COMPACT_ATOMS: atom_id res chain seq x y z
N MET A 1 -17.10 -20.81 8.18
CA MET A 1 -16.51 -19.77 7.30
C MET A 1 -15.69 -20.41 6.18
N ARG A 2 -15.60 -19.87 4.96
CA ARG A 2 -14.71 -20.38 3.88
C ARG A 2 -13.96 -19.22 3.22
N PHE A 3 -12.72 -19.43 2.79
CA PHE A 3 -11.89 -18.40 2.14
C PHE A 3 -11.62 -18.77 0.68
N LEU A 4 -11.71 -17.80 -0.23
CA LEU A 4 -11.41 -17.96 -1.64
C LEU A 4 -10.66 -16.75 -2.17
N GLU A 5 -9.56 -16.99 -2.87
CA GLU A 5 -8.87 -15.96 -3.64
C GLU A 5 -9.49 -15.86 -5.04
N ASP A 6 -10.06 -14.70 -5.37
CA ASP A 6 -10.75 -14.42 -6.64
C ASP A 6 -10.53 -12.94 -7.04
N ASN A 7 -9.29 -12.61 -7.43
CA ASN A 7 -8.83 -11.23 -7.63
C ASN A 7 -9.15 -10.34 -6.41
N GLY A 8 -8.82 -10.85 -5.22
CA GLY A 8 -9.24 -10.37 -3.90
C GLY A 8 -9.60 -11.55 -3.00
N LEU A 9 -10.07 -11.30 -1.79
CA LEU A 9 -10.43 -12.31 -0.80
C LEU A 9 -11.95 -12.35 -0.59
N ARG A 10 -12.56 -13.52 -0.82
CA ARG A 10 -13.96 -13.76 -0.47
C ARG A 10 -14.08 -14.66 0.74
N ILE A 11 -14.86 -14.22 1.73
CA ILE A 11 -15.11 -14.92 2.99
C ILE A 11 -16.59 -15.29 3.04
N PHE A 12 -16.91 -16.59 3.11
CA PHE A 12 -18.29 -17.08 3.16
C PHE A 12 -18.71 -17.42 4.59
N ASN A 13 -19.80 -16.84 5.07
CA ASN A 13 -20.41 -17.15 6.37
C ASN A 13 -21.94 -17.01 6.33
N GLY A 14 -22.60 -17.79 5.47
CA GLY A 14 -23.96 -17.49 5.00
C GLY A 14 -23.87 -16.88 3.60
N SER A 15 -24.03 -15.55 3.50
CA SER A 15 -23.58 -14.72 2.38
C SER A 15 -22.07 -14.46 2.43
N SER A 16 -21.53 -13.83 1.38
CA SER A 16 -20.10 -13.55 1.25
C SER A 16 -19.74 -12.10 1.54
N ILE A 17 -18.61 -11.92 2.23
CA ILE A 17 -17.86 -10.67 2.35
C ILE A 17 -16.75 -10.71 1.29
N ALA A 18 -16.68 -9.69 0.45
CA ALA A 18 -15.71 -9.59 -0.65
C ALA A 18 -14.70 -8.48 -0.36
N ILE A 19 -13.52 -8.82 0.11
CA ILE A 19 -12.44 -7.89 0.47
C ILE A 19 -11.51 -7.74 -0.73
N ASP A 20 -11.38 -6.52 -1.25
CA ASP A 20 -10.54 -6.16 -2.39
C ASP A 20 -10.83 -6.96 -3.67
N CYS A 21 -12.01 -7.56 -3.77
CA CYS A 21 -12.41 -8.28 -4.96
C CYS A 21 -12.64 -7.32 -6.12
N ALA A 22 -11.95 -7.52 -7.24
CA ALA A 22 -12.13 -6.70 -8.45
C ALA A 22 -13.57 -6.78 -9.02
N LYS A 23 -14.31 -7.86 -8.72
CA LYS A 23 -15.69 -8.11 -9.16
C LYS A 23 -16.52 -8.71 -8.01
N PRO A 24 -16.99 -7.88 -7.05
CA PRO A 24 -17.94 -8.35 -6.05
C PRO A 24 -19.26 -8.74 -6.71
N LYS A 25 -19.99 -9.71 -6.13
CA LYS A 25 -21.30 -10.16 -6.61
C LYS A 25 -22.39 -9.33 -5.96
N ASP A 26 -23.43 -8.98 -6.72
CA ASP A 26 -24.58 -8.22 -6.19
C ASP A 26 -25.14 -8.87 -4.92
N GLY A 27 -25.42 -8.04 -3.91
CA GLY A 27 -25.84 -8.48 -2.57
C GLY A 27 -24.71 -8.83 -1.59
N GLU A 28 -23.44 -8.94 -2.03
CA GLU A 28 -22.30 -9.06 -1.11
C GLU A 28 -22.05 -7.75 -0.33
N LEU A 29 -21.42 -7.88 0.84
CA LEU A 29 -20.71 -6.75 1.43
C LEU A 29 -19.32 -6.69 0.81
N ALA A 30 -19.05 -5.67 0.02
CA ALA A 30 -17.71 -5.43 -0.51
C ALA A 30 -16.91 -4.56 0.47
N VAL A 31 -15.66 -4.92 0.73
CA VAL A 31 -14.73 -4.13 1.53
C VAL A 31 -13.59 -3.69 0.62
N ILE A 32 -13.29 -2.39 0.60
CA ILE A 32 -12.10 -1.86 -0.08
C ILE A 32 -11.13 -1.41 1.01
N THR A 33 -10.01 -2.12 1.11
CA THR A 33 -9.02 -1.87 2.15
C THR A 33 -8.25 -0.59 1.88
N HIS A 34 -7.95 -0.28 0.62
CA HIS A 34 -7.27 0.95 0.23
C HIS A 34 -7.45 1.29 -1.27
N ALA A 35 -7.01 2.48 -1.67
CA ALA A 35 -7.30 3.06 -2.99
C ALA A 35 -6.28 2.75 -4.10
N HIS A 36 -5.43 1.73 -3.95
CA HIS A 36 -4.59 1.25 -5.06
C HIS A 36 -5.40 0.48 -6.09
N SER A 37 -4.94 0.50 -7.33
CA SER A 37 -5.72 0.02 -8.49
C SER A 37 -6.03 -1.47 -8.47
N ASP A 38 -5.19 -2.26 -7.80
CA ASP A 38 -5.26 -3.70 -7.64
C ASP A 38 -6.16 -4.14 -6.49
N HIS A 39 -6.67 -3.21 -5.68
CA HIS A 39 -7.59 -3.46 -4.57
C HIS A 39 -9.00 -2.88 -4.80
N ILE A 40 -9.25 -2.27 -5.96
CA ILE A 40 -10.52 -1.60 -6.28
C ILE A 40 -11.32 -2.36 -7.33
N PHE A 41 -12.62 -2.03 -7.42
CA PHE A 41 -13.50 -2.64 -8.40
C PHE A 41 -13.06 -2.31 -9.83
N SER A 42 -13.13 -3.34 -10.69
CA SER A 42 -12.86 -3.25 -12.12
C SER A 42 -14.14 -2.99 -12.96
N GLY A 43 -15.33 -3.05 -12.33
CA GLY A 43 -16.63 -2.96 -12.99
C GLY A 43 -17.35 -1.61 -12.81
N LYS A 44 -18.24 -1.28 -13.75
CA LYS A 44 -18.98 0.01 -13.76
C LYS A 44 -20.21 0.07 -12.85
N SER A 45 -20.73 -1.07 -12.39
CA SER A 45 -21.93 -1.15 -11.55
C SER A 45 -21.79 -2.34 -10.61
N PHE A 46 -21.89 -2.06 -9.31
CA PHE A 46 -22.03 -3.05 -8.25
C PHE A 46 -23.24 -2.64 -7.42
N ASN A 47 -24.23 -3.53 -7.30
CA ASN A 47 -25.44 -3.27 -6.51
C ASN A 47 -25.31 -3.95 -5.14
N GLY A 48 -24.54 -3.29 -4.26
CA GLY A 48 -24.31 -3.74 -2.88
C GLY A 48 -23.74 -2.62 -2.02
N SER A 49 -23.44 -2.96 -0.77
CA SER A 49 -22.82 -2.03 0.19
C SER A 49 -21.30 -2.12 0.08
N VAL A 50 -20.63 -0.97 0.13
CA VAL A 50 -19.16 -0.88 0.10
C VAL A 50 -18.66 -0.32 1.42
N LEU A 51 -17.95 -1.13 2.19
CA LEU A 51 -17.27 -0.70 3.40
C LEU A 51 -15.83 -0.26 3.07
N ALA A 52 -15.48 0.96 3.44
CA ALA A 52 -14.13 1.49 3.33
C ALA A 52 -13.94 2.62 4.35
N SER A 53 -12.68 2.98 4.62
CA SER A 53 -12.38 4.17 5.42
C SER A 53 -12.82 5.44 4.67
N HIS A 54 -13.08 6.51 5.43
CA HIS A 54 -13.44 7.81 4.85
C HIS A 54 -12.38 8.31 3.86
N GLU A 55 -11.11 8.20 4.24
CA GLU A 55 -9.97 8.62 3.43
C GLU A 55 -9.85 7.79 2.15
N THR A 56 -10.06 6.47 2.22
CA THR A 56 -10.08 5.60 1.04
C THR A 56 -11.19 6.03 0.08
N LEU A 57 -12.40 6.31 0.57
CA LEU A 57 -13.51 6.79 -0.27
C LEU A 57 -13.18 8.12 -0.97
N GLU A 58 -12.57 9.06 -0.25
CA GLU A 58 -12.13 10.35 -0.82
C GLU A 58 -11.04 10.19 -1.87
N LEU A 59 -10.13 9.23 -1.69
CA LEU A 59 -9.05 8.92 -2.63
C LEU A 59 -9.52 8.16 -3.87
N LEU A 60 -10.62 7.41 -3.78
CA LEU A 60 -11.21 6.71 -4.92
C LEU A 60 -11.79 7.67 -5.98
N ASN A 61 -12.01 8.94 -5.65
CA ASN A 61 -12.33 10.02 -6.61
C ASN A 61 -13.41 9.64 -7.66
N GLY A 62 -14.53 9.07 -7.20
CA GLY A 62 -15.65 8.68 -8.08
C GLY A 62 -15.50 7.35 -8.81
N ARG A 63 -14.46 6.55 -8.53
CA ARG A 63 -14.25 5.20 -9.10
C ARG A 63 -15.26 4.14 -8.66
N LEU A 64 -16.21 4.49 -7.79
CA LEU A 64 -17.21 3.56 -7.24
C LEU A 64 -18.48 3.43 -8.09
N GLY A 65 -18.64 4.24 -9.14
CA GLY A 65 -19.83 4.18 -10.01
C GLY A 65 -21.13 4.37 -9.20
N SER A 66 -22.06 3.42 -9.34
CA SER A 66 -23.35 3.41 -8.62
C SER A 66 -23.33 2.71 -7.26
N ALA A 67 -22.17 2.20 -6.83
CA ALA A 67 -22.08 1.50 -5.56
C ALA A 67 -22.44 2.44 -4.40
N LYS A 68 -23.04 1.89 -3.34
CA LYS A 68 -23.44 2.68 -2.16
C LYS A 68 -22.32 2.64 -1.13
N PRO A 69 -21.48 3.69 -1.02
CA PRO A 69 -20.42 3.71 -0.02
C PRO A 69 -21.03 3.82 1.37
N VAL A 70 -20.65 2.89 2.23
CA VAL A 70 -20.81 2.94 3.68
C VAL A 70 -19.44 3.29 4.24
N GLY A 71 -19.13 4.58 4.22
CA GLY A 71 -17.89 5.09 4.82
C GLY A 71 -17.93 4.93 6.32
N LYS A 72 -16.93 4.26 6.88
CA LYS A 72 -16.78 4.11 8.33
C LYS A 72 -15.51 4.78 8.80
N ARG A 73 -15.56 5.35 10.01
CA ARG A 73 -14.34 5.71 10.72
C ARG A 73 -13.62 4.44 11.15
N PHE A 74 -12.31 4.50 11.32
CA PHE A 74 -11.59 3.39 11.94
C PHE A 74 -12.20 3.04 13.30
N SER A 75 -12.16 1.75 13.64
CA SER A 75 -12.80 1.14 14.80
C SER A 75 -14.33 1.21 14.85
N GLU A 76 -14.99 1.81 13.86
CA GLU A 76 -16.44 1.79 13.77
C GLU A 76 -16.92 0.42 13.27
N LYS A 77 -17.86 -0.16 14.02
CA LYS A 77 -18.35 -1.54 13.82
C LYS A 77 -19.51 -1.56 12.83
N ALA A 78 -19.52 -2.53 11.93
CA ALA A 78 -20.59 -2.84 10.98
C ALA A 78 -21.13 -4.24 11.27
N GLU A 79 -22.44 -4.40 11.39
CA GLU A 79 -23.01 -5.74 11.47
C GLU A 79 -23.27 -6.30 10.07
N PHE A 80 -22.85 -7.53 9.84
CA PHE A 80 -23.17 -8.29 8.63
C PHE A 80 -23.39 -9.76 8.99
N GLU A 81 -24.64 -10.21 8.88
CA GLU A 81 -25.06 -11.61 9.08
C GLU A 81 -24.53 -12.26 10.37
N GLY A 82 -24.65 -11.55 11.49
CA GLY A 82 -24.22 -12.04 12.81
C GLY A 82 -22.71 -12.00 13.04
N SER A 83 -21.94 -11.40 12.11
CA SER A 83 -20.54 -11.03 12.32
C SER A 83 -20.42 -9.52 12.45
N GLU A 84 -19.51 -9.07 13.30
CA GLU A 84 -19.16 -7.67 13.43
C GLU A 84 -17.87 -7.38 12.66
N ILE A 85 -17.88 -6.34 11.83
CA ILE A 85 -16.77 -5.98 10.95
C ILE A 85 -16.29 -4.58 11.32
N SER A 86 -15.00 -4.42 11.56
CA SER A 86 -14.38 -3.11 11.75
C SER A 86 -13.14 -2.97 10.88
N LEU A 87 -12.79 -1.71 10.62
CA LEU A 87 -11.57 -1.35 9.91
C LEU A 87 -10.57 -0.77 10.91
N GLU A 88 -9.33 -1.24 10.89
CA GLU A 88 -8.23 -0.72 11.69
C GLU A 88 -7.12 -0.27 10.75
N SER A 89 -6.35 0.78 11.08
CA SER A 89 -5.35 1.28 10.14
C SER A 89 -4.28 0.23 9.83
N SER A 90 -3.99 0.02 8.54
CA SER A 90 -2.87 -0.81 8.09
C SER A 90 -1.59 0.01 7.81
N CYS A 91 -1.71 1.33 7.82
CA CYS A 91 -0.61 2.29 7.68
C CYS A 91 0.24 2.13 6.40
N HIS A 92 -0.31 1.46 5.38
CA HIS A 92 0.31 1.31 4.06
C HIS A 92 0.23 2.62 3.24
N VAL A 93 -0.98 3.13 3.04
CA VAL A 93 -1.28 4.46 2.48
C VAL A 93 -2.35 5.17 3.31
N LEU A 94 -2.57 6.47 3.11
CA LEU A 94 -3.64 7.18 3.81
C LEU A 94 -5.00 6.49 3.57
N GLY A 95 -5.70 6.16 4.66
CA GLY A 95 -6.97 5.42 4.61
C GLY A 95 -6.85 3.90 4.53
N SER A 96 -5.66 3.36 4.33
CA SER A 96 -5.48 1.90 4.26
C SER A 96 -5.88 1.19 5.54
N ALA A 97 -6.55 0.05 5.38
CA ALA A 97 -7.22 -0.65 6.46
C ALA A 97 -6.93 -2.16 6.48
N GLN A 98 -6.70 -2.66 7.69
CA GLN A 98 -6.89 -4.05 8.07
C GLN A 98 -8.38 -4.29 8.32
N VAL A 99 -8.88 -5.47 7.97
CA VAL A 99 -10.29 -5.86 8.20
C VAL A 99 -10.35 -6.82 9.37
N ILE A 100 -11.10 -6.45 10.41
CA ILE A 100 -11.34 -7.29 11.59
C ILE A 100 -12.76 -7.81 11.50
N ILE A 101 -12.93 -9.13 11.58
CA ILE A 101 -14.24 -9.80 11.55
C ILE A 101 -14.39 -10.60 12.83
N GLU A 102 -15.31 -10.19 13.70
CA GLU A 102 -15.62 -10.83 14.97
C GLU A 102 -16.93 -11.63 14.82
N GLY A 103 -16.82 -12.96 14.79
CA GLY A 103 -17.93 -13.91 14.86
C GLY A 103 -17.62 -15.02 15.87
N GLU A 104 -17.96 -16.28 15.55
CA GLU A 104 -17.51 -17.44 16.36
C GLU A 104 -15.98 -17.55 16.45
N LYS A 105 -15.29 -17.02 15.44
CA LYS A 105 -13.84 -16.90 15.35
C LYS A 105 -13.48 -15.48 14.95
N LYS A 106 -12.40 -14.95 15.53
CA LYS A 106 -11.84 -13.67 15.14
C LYS A 106 -10.94 -13.84 13.93
N VAL A 107 -11.31 -13.20 12.82
CA VAL A 107 -10.52 -13.18 11.58
C VAL A 107 -9.92 -11.80 11.40
N VAL A 108 -8.62 -11.75 11.13
CA VAL A 108 -7.91 -10.50 10.79
C VAL A 108 -7.35 -10.66 9.38
N VAL A 109 -7.69 -9.71 8.50
CA VAL A 109 -7.11 -9.60 7.16
C VAL A 109 -6.26 -8.34 7.14
N THR A 110 -4.94 -8.48 7.03
CA THR A 110 -4.04 -7.32 7.10
C THR A 110 -4.20 -6.40 5.90
N SER A 111 -4.53 -6.97 4.73
CA SER A 111 -4.25 -6.34 3.43
C SER A 111 -2.77 -5.92 3.37
N ASP A 112 -2.46 -4.93 2.54
CA ASP A 112 -1.17 -4.27 2.54
C ASP A 112 -1.00 -3.45 3.82
N PHE A 113 0.12 -3.63 4.52
CA PHE A 113 0.36 -2.98 5.81
C PHE A 113 1.83 -2.64 6.07
N GLN A 114 2.06 -1.78 7.07
CA GLN A 114 3.39 -1.36 7.50
C GLN A 114 3.47 -1.26 9.03
N LEU A 115 4.52 -1.84 9.64
CA LEU A 115 4.78 -1.75 11.09
C LEU A 115 5.87 -0.74 11.47
N GLN A 116 6.48 -0.07 10.49
CA GLN A 116 7.31 1.11 10.73
C GLN A 116 6.51 2.41 10.58
N GLU A 117 6.66 3.32 11.53
CA GLU A 117 6.12 4.67 11.41
C GLU A 117 6.77 5.42 10.25
N SER A 118 5.98 6.13 9.47
CA SER A 118 6.44 7.02 8.40
C SER A 118 6.27 8.49 8.80
N LEU A 119 6.74 9.42 7.97
CA LEU A 119 6.54 10.87 8.22
C LEU A 119 5.09 11.34 8.07
N MET A 120 4.19 10.48 7.58
CA MET A 120 2.79 10.81 7.30
C MET A 120 1.80 9.98 8.09
N LEU A 121 2.15 8.72 8.39
CA LEU A 121 1.28 7.73 8.98
C LEU A 121 2.00 7.07 10.16
N PRO A 122 1.29 6.78 11.26
CA PRO A 122 1.84 6.00 12.37
C PRO A 122 2.18 4.56 11.91
N LYS A 123 2.71 3.74 12.82
CA LYS A 123 2.79 2.29 12.56
C LYS A 123 1.42 1.62 12.75
N ALA A 124 1.15 0.57 11.97
CA ALA A 124 -0.03 -0.25 12.20
C ALA A 124 0.08 -1.02 13.53
N GLN A 125 -1.07 -1.33 14.11
CA GLN A 125 -1.15 -2.19 15.29
C GLN A 125 -1.28 -3.66 14.85
N VAL A 126 -0.66 -4.55 15.61
CA VAL A 126 -0.89 -5.99 15.45
C VAL A 126 -2.15 -6.36 16.22
N HIS A 127 -3.09 -7.02 15.54
CA HIS A 127 -4.33 -7.49 16.14
C HIS A 127 -4.28 -9.00 16.39
N SER A 128 -4.73 -9.41 17.57
CA SER A 128 -4.92 -10.83 17.90
C SER A 128 -5.98 -11.46 16.99
N ALA A 129 -5.77 -12.70 16.56
CA ALA A 129 -6.72 -13.41 15.70
C ALA A 129 -6.78 -14.90 16.04
N ASP A 130 -7.92 -15.55 15.79
CA ASP A 130 -7.95 -17.01 15.66
C ASP A 130 -7.39 -17.43 14.29
N ILE A 131 -7.74 -16.66 13.25
CA ILE A 131 -7.35 -16.86 11.86
C ILE A 131 -6.80 -15.54 11.31
N LEU A 132 -5.55 -15.58 10.84
CA LEU A 132 -4.90 -14.44 10.20
C LEU A 132 -4.81 -14.66 8.70
N VAL A 133 -5.23 -13.68 7.90
CA VAL A 133 -4.91 -13.57 6.47
C VAL A 133 -3.94 -12.41 6.31
N ILE A 134 -2.70 -12.70 5.89
CA ILE A 134 -1.60 -11.74 5.86
C ILE A 134 -1.01 -11.61 4.46
N GLU A 135 -0.73 -10.39 4.02
CA GLU A 135 0.04 -10.17 2.79
C GLU A 135 1.47 -10.75 2.90
N SER A 136 2.14 -10.95 1.78
CA SER A 136 3.52 -11.43 1.76
C SER A 136 4.31 -10.90 0.57
N THR A 137 4.10 -9.62 0.24
CA THR A 137 4.84 -8.93 -0.83
C THR A 137 6.35 -9.09 -0.68
N PHE A 138 6.83 -9.04 0.57
CA PHE A 138 8.22 -9.26 0.94
C PHE A 138 8.43 -10.50 1.83
N GLY A 139 7.73 -11.59 1.50
CA GLY A 139 7.71 -12.85 2.27
C GLY A 139 8.97 -13.73 2.21
N LEU A 140 10.11 -13.22 1.70
CA LEU A 140 11.40 -13.92 1.71
C LEU A 140 12.38 -13.29 2.72
N PRO A 141 13.21 -14.08 3.42
CA PRO A 141 14.17 -13.59 4.42
C PRO A 141 15.18 -12.55 3.92
N GLU A 142 15.42 -12.47 2.61
CA GLU A 142 16.31 -11.48 1.99
C GLU A 142 15.71 -10.07 1.92
N PHE A 143 14.40 -9.91 2.13
CA PHE A 143 13.77 -8.61 2.22
C PHE A 143 13.79 -8.11 3.66
N GLU A 144 14.90 -7.47 3.99
CA GLU A 144 15.10 -6.73 5.24
C GLU A 144 15.32 -5.26 4.89
N PHE A 145 14.42 -4.37 5.34
CA PHE A 145 14.50 -2.96 4.99
C PHE A 145 15.23 -2.14 6.07
N PRO A 146 16.13 -1.22 5.68
CA PRO A 146 16.72 -0.29 6.64
C PRO A 146 15.66 0.57 7.32
N LYS A 147 15.99 1.10 8.51
CA LYS A 147 15.15 2.09 9.19
C LYS A 147 14.82 3.25 8.25
N ARG A 148 13.54 3.61 8.14
CA ARG A 148 13.06 4.67 7.24
C ARG A 148 13.80 6.00 7.41
N GLU A 149 14.04 6.40 8.67
CA GLU A 149 14.79 7.63 9.03
C GLU A 149 16.14 7.75 8.32
N ARG A 150 16.87 6.62 8.22
CA ARG A 150 18.15 6.58 7.51
C ARG A 150 17.95 6.89 6.03
N ILE A 151 16.94 6.28 5.41
CA ILE A 151 16.64 6.47 3.99
C ILE A 151 16.14 7.90 3.71
N TYR A 152 15.37 8.49 4.62
CA TYR A 152 14.95 9.90 4.53
C TYR A 152 16.14 10.84 4.47
N GLY A 153 17.12 10.65 5.38
CA GLY A 153 18.36 11.42 5.37
C GLY A 153 19.21 11.18 4.11
N GLU A 154 19.24 9.95 3.58
CA GLU A 154 19.96 9.63 2.34
C GLU A 154 19.32 10.28 1.10
N ILE A 155 17.98 10.34 1.02
CA ILE A 155 17.24 11.02 -0.04
C ILE A 155 17.49 12.52 0.04
N GLY A 156 17.30 13.14 1.21
CA GLY A 156 17.49 14.57 1.41
C GLY A 156 18.91 15.03 1.05
N LYS A 157 19.94 14.35 1.58
CA LYS A 157 21.34 14.66 1.25
C LYS A 157 21.65 14.50 -0.24
N TRP A 158 21.09 13.49 -0.89
CA TRP A 158 21.32 13.26 -2.32
C TRP A 158 20.71 14.36 -3.18
N VAL A 159 19.49 14.80 -2.84
CA VAL A 159 18.80 15.89 -3.54
C VAL A 159 19.53 17.22 -3.36
N GLU A 160 19.94 17.55 -2.13
CA GLU A 160 20.69 18.77 -1.83
C GLU A 160 22.05 18.81 -2.54
N ALA A 161 22.80 17.71 -2.51
CA ALA A 161 24.08 17.63 -3.23
C ALA A 161 23.90 17.84 -4.74
N ASN A 162 22.87 17.22 -5.34
CA ASN A 162 22.57 17.42 -6.76
C ASN A 162 22.17 18.87 -7.08
N ALA A 163 21.36 19.50 -6.22
CA ALA A 163 20.98 20.89 -6.39
C ALA A 163 22.21 21.83 -6.33
N GLY A 164 23.10 21.63 -5.35
CA GLY A 164 24.36 22.38 -5.22
C GLY A 164 25.31 22.21 -6.42
N ASP A 165 25.29 21.03 -7.06
CA ASP A 165 26.04 20.74 -8.28
C ASP A 165 25.36 21.29 -9.56
N GLY A 166 24.23 22.00 -9.46
CA GLY A 166 23.47 22.48 -10.61
C GLY A 166 22.79 21.38 -11.42
N LYS A 167 22.57 20.19 -10.86
CA LYS A 167 21.86 19.06 -11.51
C LYS A 167 20.35 19.15 -11.26
N PHE A 168 19.55 18.64 -12.20
CA PHE A 168 18.11 18.46 -12.00
C PHE A 168 17.84 17.02 -11.56
N THR A 169 17.15 16.85 -10.43
CA THR A 169 16.90 15.54 -9.83
C THR A 169 15.50 15.05 -10.15
N VAL A 170 15.37 13.82 -10.65
CA VAL A 170 14.09 13.12 -10.74
C VAL A 170 14.03 12.09 -9.62
N LEU A 171 13.03 12.20 -8.75
CA LEU A 171 12.68 11.17 -7.78
C LEU A 171 11.44 10.42 -8.29
N ALA A 172 11.50 9.09 -8.27
CA ALA A 172 10.36 8.26 -8.67
C ALA A 172 9.70 7.56 -7.48
N GLY A 173 8.38 7.60 -7.47
CA GLY A 173 7.52 6.93 -6.49
C GLY A 173 6.11 6.76 -7.03
N TYR A 174 5.43 5.66 -6.68
CA TYR A 174 4.04 5.42 -7.07
C TYR A 174 3.15 6.62 -6.72
N SER A 175 2.20 6.93 -7.59
CA SER A 175 1.42 8.18 -7.52
C SER A 175 0.63 8.35 -6.21
N LEU A 176 0.23 7.24 -5.59
CA LEU A 176 -0.46 7.17 -4.30
C LEU A 176 0.42 6.44 -3.28
N GLY A 177 0.66 7.06 -2.13
CA GLY A 177 1.54 6.58 -1.07
C GLY A 177 2.95 7.16 -1.19
N LYS A 178 3.79 6.51 -2.01
CA LYS A 178 5.22 6.81 -2.11
C LYS A 178 5.52 8.26 -2.53
N ALA A 179 4.81 8.80 -3.51
CA ALA A 179 5.06 10.16 -3.99
C ALA A 179 4.72 11.23 -2.94
N GLN A 180 3.67 11.01 -2.14
CA GLN A 180 3.34 11.89 -1.01
C GLN A 180 4.42 11.81 0.06
N GLU A 181 4.92 10.61 0.35
CA GLU A 181 6.03 10.42 1.30
C GLU A 181 7.29 11.13 0.82
N LEU A 182 7.63 11.04 -0.47
CA LEU A 182 8.77 11.77 -1.04
C LEU A 182 8.61 13.29 -0.89
N CYS A 183 7.41 13.85 -1.10
CA CYS A 183 7.16 15.28 -0.84
C CYS A 183 7.43 15.63 0.63
N LYS A 184 6.93 14.80 1.54
CA LYS A 184 7.11 14.99 2.97
C LYS A 184 8.58 14.89 3.38
N ILE A 185 9.33 13.93 2.85
CA ILE A 185 10.77 13.78 3.05
C ILE A 185 11.48 15.06 2.59
N LEU A 186 11.20 15.55 1.39
CA LEU A 186 11.84 16.77 0.89
C LEU A 186 11.55 17.98 1.76
N SER A 187 10.35 18.09 2.34
CA SER A 187 9.97 19.18 3.24
C SER A 187 10.70 19.18 4.59
N GLN A 188 11.22 18.03 5.03
CA GLN A 188 11.85 17.86 6.35
C GLN A 188 13.37 17.62 6.26
N TYR A 189 13.84 17.04 5.16
CA TYR A 189 15.23 16.62 4.96
C TYR A 189 15.93 17.32 3.80
N SER A 190 15.26 18.25 3.12
CA SER A 190 15.84 19.11 2.08
C SER A 190 15.24 20.52 2.14
N GLN A 191 15.77 21.44 1.34
CA GLN A 191 15.24 22.79 1.10
C GLN A 191 14.53 22.88 -0.26
N GLN A 192 14.45 21.79 -1.02
CA GLN A 192 13.89 21.79 -2.36
C GLN A 192 12.37 21.59 -2.34
N VAL A 193 11.66 22.43 -3.09
CA VAL A 193 10.25 22.22 -3.43
C VAL A 193 10.18 21.38 -4.70
N PRO A 194 9.52 20.22 -4.72
CA PRO A 194 9.38 19.41 -5.92
C PRO A 194 8.31 19.94 -6.87
N LEU A 195 8.61 19.86 -8.16
CA LEU A 195 7.57 19.73 -9.19
C LEU A 195 6.99 18.32 -9.15
N VAL A 196 5.67 18.16 -9.26
CA VAL A 196 5.02 16.85 -9.15
C VAL A 196 4.12 16.57 -10.34
N HIS A 197 4.14 15.34 -10.85
CA HIS A 197 3.27 14.89 -11.94
C HIS A 197 1.77 15.15 -11.63
N GLU A 198 0.92 15.38 -12.64
CA GLU A 198 -0.51 15.71 -12.46
C GLU A 198 -1.24 14.77 -11.48
N LYS A 199 -1.05 13.45 -11.64
CA LYS A 199 -1.68 12.45 -10.78
C LYS A 199 -1.16 12.52 -9.34
N VAL A 200 0.12 12.84 -9.15
CA VAL A 200 0.71 13.05 -7.82
C VAL A 200 0.12 14.32 -7.20
N PHE A 201 -0.01 15.39 -7.98
CA PHE A 201 -0.62 16.64 -7.53
C PHE A 201 -2.05 16.45 -7.03
N GLU A 202 -2.88 15.71 -7.77
CA GLU A 202 -4.25 15.38 -7.36
C GLU A 202 -4.28 14.64 -6.01
N PHE A 203 -3.45 13.61 -5.85
CA PHE A 203 -3.38 12.86 -4.59
C PHE A 203 -2.79 13.69 -3.46
N ASN A 204 -1.77 14.52 -3.72
CA ASN A 204 -1.24 15.44 -2.72
C ASN A 204 -2.32 16.39 -2.21
N LYS A 205 -3.13 16.96 -3.11
CA LYS A 205 -4.24 17.84 -2.71
C LYS A 205 -5.30 17.11 -1.89
N LYS A 206 -5.59 15.85 -2.22
CA LYS A 206 -6.47 15.01 -1.39
C LYS A 206 -5.89 14.75 -0.01
N TYR A 207 -4.60 14.40 0.09
CA TYR A 207 -3.90 14.22 1.37
C TYR A 207 -3.97 15.50 2.23
N GLU A 208 -3.71 16.68 1.64
CA GLU A 208 -3.83 17.96 2.34
C GLU A 208 -5.25 18.24 2.82
N SER A 209 -6.27 17.97 1.98
CA SER A 209 -7.68 18.15 2.37
C SER A 209 -8.12 17.21 3.50
N LEU A 210 -7.44 16.08 3.66
CA LEU A 210 -7.65 15.10 4.72
C LEU A 210 -6.74 15.35 5.94
N GLY A 211 -6.03 16.49 5.99
CA GLY A 211 -5.25 16.92 7.15
C GLY A 211 -3.77 16.50 7.15
N VAL A 212 -3.29 15.80 6.13
CA VAL A 212 -1.86 15.42 6.04
C VAL A 212 -1.06 16.56 5.41
N LYS A 213 -0.18 17.18 6.21
CA LYS A 213 0.69 18.29 5.75
C LYS A 213 1.93 17.74 5.04
N LEU A 214 1.96 17.82 3.70
CA LEU A 214 3.05 17.32 2.87
C LEU A 214 4.22 18.28 2.68
N GLY A 215 4.05 19.56 3.02
CA GLY A 215 5.01 20.61 2.70
C GLY A 215 4.76 21.24 1.32
N GLY A 216 5.72 22.01 0.81
CA GLY A 216 5.58 22.64 -0.50
C GLY A 216 5.70 21.62 -1.63
N PHE A 217 4.82 21.72 -2.63
CA PHE A 217 4.91 21.01 -3.91
C PHE A 217 4.20 21.82 -4.98
N GLU A 218 4.69 21.75 -6.21
CA GLU A 218 4.15 22.51 -7.34
C GLU A 218 3.79 21.57 -8.49
N LEU A 219 2.74 21.86 -9.24
CA LEU A 219 2.38 21.04 -10.39
C LEU A 219 3.50 21.12 -11.44
N LEU A 220 3.97 19.97 -11.92
CA LEU A 220 4.90 19.89 -13.03
C LEU A 220 4.28 20.53 -14.27
N ASN A 221 4.74 21.74 -14.56
CA ASN A 221 4.34 22.54 -15.71
C ASN A 221 5.60 22.87 -16.54
N HIS A 222 5.48 23.80 -17.48
CA HIS A 222 6.60 24.17 -18.36
C HIS A 222 7.74 24.95 -17.66
N ASN A 223 7.57 25.36 -16.40
CA ASN A 223 8.59 26.09 -15.65
C ASN A 223 9.52 25.15 -14.90
N LEU A 224 10.50 24.58 -15.61
CA LEU A 224 11.52 23.71 -15.02
C LEU A 224 12.74 24.47 -14.49
N LYS A 225 12.87 25.77 -14.79
CA LYS A 225 14.09 26.55 -14.48
C LYS A 225 14.20 26.95 -13.02
N ASP A 226 13.06 27.17 -12.37
CA ASP A 226 13.00 27.63 -10.97
C ASP A 226 13.07 26.49 -9.96
N PHE A 227 13.18 25.24 -10.43
CA PHE A 227 13.12 24.05 -9.61
C PHE A 227 14.34 23.14 -9.84
N ASN A 228 14.73 22.42 -8.80
CA ASN A 228 15.86 21.49 -8.84
C ASN A 228 15.43 20.02 -8.80
N VAL A 229 14.16 19.74 -8.48
CA VAL A 229 13.68 18.38 -8.29
C VAL A 229 12.26 18.20 -8.83
N ALA A 230 12.00 17.04 -9.42
CA ALA A 230 10.66 16.58 -9.80
C ALA A 230 10.36 15.20 -9.22
N ILE A 231 9.11 14.96 -8.79
CA ILE A 231 8.61 13.66 -8.36
C ILE A 231 7.65 13.11 -9.43
N LEU A 232 8.00 11.95 -9.98
CA LEU A 232 7.33 11.33 -11.13
C LEU A 232 6.92 9.88 -10.84
N PRO A 233 5.82 9.38 -11.42
CA PRO A 233 5.51 7.94 -11.38
C PRO A 233 6.62 7.10 -12.05
N PRO A 234 7.03 5.94 -11.49
CA PRO A 234 8.15 5.17 -12.03
C PRO A 234 7.99 4.74 -13.49
N HIS A 235 6.75 4.41 -13.91
CA HIS A 235 6.46 3.91 -15.25
C HIS A 235 6.66 4.96 -16.36
N ILE A 236 6.71 6.26 -16.04
CA ILE A 236 6.99 7.31 -17.03
C ILE A 236 8.48 7.68 -17.10
N VAL A 237 9.28 7.26 -16.12
CA VAL A 237 10.71 7.61 -16.08
C VAL A 237 11.50 6.68 -16.98
N SER A 238 11.85 7.19 -18.17
CA SER A 238 12.68 6.52 -19.16
C SER A 238 13.94 7.34 -19.50
N ARG A 239 14.91 6.75 -20.19
CA ARG A 239 16.11 7.47 -20.63
C ARG A 239 15.78 8.63 -21.57
N GLU A 240 14.77 8.45 -22.41
CA GLU A 240 14.27 9.45 -23.36
C GLU A 240 13.67 10.64 -22.60
N LEU A 241 12.87 10.39 -21.55
CA LEU A 241 12.35 11.47 -20.70
C LEU A 241 13.49 12.22 -20.00
N LEU A 242 14.47 11.51 -19.43
CA LEU A 242 15.61 12.16 -18.76
C LEU A 242 16.43 13.00 -19.76
N GLN A 243 16.57 12.54 -21.00
CA GLN A 243 17.22 13.29 -22.06
C GLN A 243 16.41 14.52 -22.50
N ALA A 244 15.09 14.39 -22.61
CA ALA A 244 14.21 15.53 -22.89
C ALA A 244 14.32 16.61 -21.79
N LEU A 245 14.25 16.20 -20.52
CA LEU A 245 14.46 17.10 -19.37
C LEU A 245 15.85 17.75 -19.39
N HIS A 246 16.88 17.01 -19.81
CA HIS A 246 18.23 17.58 -19.95
C HIS A 246 18.25 18.72 -20.96
N PHE A 247 17.64 18.53 -22.14
CA PHE A 247 17.55 19.58 -23.15
C PHE A 247 16.66 20.76 -22.70
N SER A 248 15.53 20.50 -22.03
CA SER A 248 14.62 21.55 -21.57
C SER A 248 15.20 22.39 -20.43
N THR A 249 15.97 21.76 -19.53
CA THR A 249 16.56 22.45 -18.37
C THR A 249 17.95 23.04 -18.67
N GLY A 250 18.66 22.50 -19.66
CA GLY A 250 20.08 22.79 -19.88
C GLY A 250 21.00 22.23 -18.79
N ARG A 251 20.49 21.34 -17.93
CA ARG A 251 21.18 20.80 -16.75
C ARG A 251 21.38 19.30 -16.89
N LYS A 252 22.42 18.76 -16.26
CA LYS A 252 22.54 17.30 -16.11
C LYS A 252 21.36 16.78 -15.30
N VAL A 253 20.65 15.78 -15.82
CA VAL A 253 19.53 15.13 -15.14
C VAL A 253 19.99 13.82 -14.51
N VAL A 254 19.61 13.59 -13.26
CA VAL A 254 19.87 12.33 -12.55
C VAL A 254 18.56 11.83 -11.95
N ALA A 255 18.35 10.51 -11.99
CA ALA A 255 17.13 9.90 -11.48
C ALA A 255 17.42 8.90 -10.36
N GLY A 256 16.57 8.91 -9.34
CA GLY A 256 16.53 7.92 -8.27
C GLY A 256 15.10 7.45 -8.03
N ILE A 257 14.93 6.21 -7.57
CA ILE A 257 13.62 5.61 -7.28
C ILE A 257 13.54 5.18 -5.82
N ALA A 258 12.41 5.44 -5.16
CA ALA A 258 12.10 4.90 -3.85
C ALA A 258 11.15 3.71 -3.98
N THR A 259 11.61 2.52 -3.60
CA THR A 259 10.90 1.26 -3.82
C THR A 259 11.40 0.17 -2.86
N GLY A 260 10.61 -0.88 -2.63
CA GLY A 260 11.07 -2.08 -1.93
C GLY A 260 11.88 -3.05 -2.82
N TRP A 261 11.93 -2.80 -4.13
CA TRP A 261 12.63 -3.67 -5.08
C TRP A 261 14.10 -3.28 -5.27
N GLN A 262 14.99 -4.27 -5.31
CA GLN A 262 16.43 -4.04 -5.48
C GLN A 262 16.82 -3.54 -6.88
N SER A 263 15.97 -3.75 -7.88
CA SER A 263 16.21 -3.33 -9.26
C SER A 263 14.92 -2.81 -9.91
N TYR A 264 15.08 -1.85 -10.82
CA TYR A 264 14.03 -1.38 -11.71
C TYR A 264 14.63 -1.21 -13.13
N ASN A 265 14.08 -0.31 -13.94
CA ASN A 265 14.67 0.04 -15.23
C ASN A 265 16.04 0.74 -15.10
N ASN A 266 16.78 0.79 -16.21
CA ASN A 266 18.14 1.33 -16.26
C ASN A 266 18.23 2.87 -16.33
N ALA A 267 17.12 3.60 -16.18
CA ALA A 267 17.11 5.05 -16.12
C ALA A 267 17.49 5.57 -14.73
N PHE A 268 17.31 4.75 -13.69
CA PHE A 268 17.61 5.10 -12.30
C PHE A 268 19.09 4.87 -11.97
N SER A 269 19.76 5.96 -11.60
CA SER A 269 21.14 5.93 -11.10
C SER A 269 21.26 5.61 -9.61
N LYS A 270 20.14 5.68 -8.88
CA LYS A 270 20.06 5.42 -7.45
C LYS A 270 18.75 4.73 -7.09
N ILE A 271 18.81 3.75 -6.19
CA ILE A 271 17.65 3.04 -5.65
C ILE A 271 17.65 3.23 -4.14
N PHE A 272 16.54 3.70 -3.61
CA PHE A 272 16.31 3.90 -2.18
C PHE A 272 15.37 2.80 -1.68
N PRO A 273 15.83 1.89 -0.79
CA PRO A 273 15.02 0.77 -0.28
C PRO A 273 13.98 1.28 0.73
N LEU A 274 12.95 1.95 0.22
CA LEU A 274 11.86 2.55 0.99
C LEU A 274 10.54 1.97 0.49
N SER A 275 10.05 0.95 1.19
CA SER A 275 8.79 0.27 0.89
C SER A 275 7.63 0.81 1.73
N ASP A 276 6.41 0.72 1.22
CA ASP A 276 5.19 0.95 2.01
C ASP A 276 4.58 -0.36 2.54
N HIS A 277 5.20 -1.51 2.26
CA HIS A 277 4.82 -2.81 2.82
C HIS A 277 5.79 -3.25 3.92
N ALA A 278 5.29 -4.09 4.83
CA ALA A 278 6.07 -4.78 5.84
C ALA A 278 7.18 -5.63 5.18
N ASP A 279 8.38 -5.58 5.77
CA ASP A 279 9.47 -6.48 5.39
C ASP A 279 9.32 -7.85 6.06
N PHE A 280 10.23 -8.77 5.77
CA PHE A 280 10.13 -10.14 6.25
C PHE A 280 10.02 -10.26 7.77
N GLU A 281 10.85 -9.52 8.51
CA GLU A 281 10.84 -9.56 9.98
C GLU A 281 9.55 -8.97 10.56
N GLN A 282 9.01 -7.91 9.95
CA GLN A 282 7.71 -7.36 10.33
C GLN A 282 6.55 -8.33 10.06
N LEU A 283 6.58 -9.06 8.94
CA LEU A 283 5.59 -10.11 8.63
C LEU A 283 5.65 -11.23 9.69
N VAL A 284 6.86 -11.71 10.02
CA VAL A 284 7.07 -12.73 11.06
C VAL A 284 6.63 -12.22 12.43
N HIS A 285 6.93 -10.96 12.76
CA HIS A 285 6.50 -10.33 14.01
C HIS A 285 4.98 -10.26 14.11
N TYR A 286 4.28 -9.82 13.06
CA TYR A 286 2.82 -9.80 13.04
C TYR A 286 2.24 -11.18 13.32
N VAL A 287 2.73 -12.22 12.63
CA VAL A 287 2.25 -13.60 12.82
C VAL A 287 2.41 -14.05 14.27
N LYS A 288 3.57 -13.81 14.90
CA LYS A 288 3.83 -14.20 16.28
C LYS A 288 2.91 -13.48 17.27
N GLU A 289 2.84 -12.15 17.19
CA GLU A 289 2.07 -11.33 18.13
C GLU A 289 0.55 -11.48 17.94
N SER A 290 0.09 -11.87 16.73
CA SER A 290 -1.33 -12.14 16.49
C SER A 290 -1.87 -13.33 17.28
N GLY A 291 -0.99 -14.26 17.70
CA GLY A 291 -1.39 -15.50 18.36
C GLY A 291 -2.24 -16.44 17.49
N ALA A 292 -2.33 -16.19 16.19
CA ALA A 292 -3.19 -16.93 15.28
C ALA A 292 -2.79 -18.40 15.17
N LYS A 293 -3.77 -19.29 15.34
CA LYS A 293 -3.55 -20.75 15.18
C LYS A 293 -3.49 -21.16 13.72
N LYS A 294 -4.22 -20.43 12.85
CA LYS A 294 -4.25 -20.65 11.40
C LYS A 294 -3.85 -19.36 10.70
N VAL A 295 -2.89 -19.48 9.78
CA VAL A 295 -2.41 -18.35 8.96
C VAL A 295 -2.60 -18.66 7.48
N PHE A 296 -3.20 -17.72 6.77
CA PHE A 296 -3.32 -17.72 5.33
C PHE A 296 -2.44 -16.60 4.77
N THR A 297 -1.54 -16.94 3.85
CA THR A 297 -0.65 -15.95 3.21
C THR A 297 -1.17 -15.63 1.82
N THR A 298 -1.19 -14.35 1.45
CA THR A 298 -1.65 -13.85 0.14
C THR A 298 -0.64 -12.85 -0.43
N HIS A 299 -0.72 -12.56 -1.73
CA HIS A 299 0.16 -11.63 -2.45
C HIS A 299 1.66 -11.99 -2.38
N GLY A 300 2.45 -11.56 -3.37
CA GLY A 300 3.90 -11.78 -3.40
C GLY A 300 4.33 -13.24 -3.22
N PHE A 301 5.15 -13.49 -2.19
CA PHE A 301 5.82 -14.77 -1.90
C PHE A 301 5.01 -15.67 -0.95
N ALA A 302 3.70 -15.77 -1.18
CA ALA A 302 2.77 -16.48 -0.30
C ALA A 302 3.19 -17.94 -0.02
N LYS A 303 3.60 -18.69 -1.04
CA LYS A 303 3.97 -20.11 -0.85
C LYS A 303 5.22 -20.26 -0.01
N GLU A 304 6.21 -19.42 -0.27
CA GLU A 304 7.51 -19.40 0.41
C GLU A 304 7.35 -18.94 1.86
N PHE A 305 6.55 -17.90 2.10
CA PHE A 305 6.30 -17.38 3.43
C PHE A 305 5.54 -18.40 4.28
N ALA A 306 4.44 -18.99 3.78
CA ALA A 306 3.72 -20.06 4.49
C ALA A 306 4.62 -21.26 4.83
N LYS A 307 5.49 -21.66 3.90
CA LYS A 307 6.48 -22.73 4.13
C LYS A 307 7.49 -22.35 5.21
N HIS A 308 7.94 -21.09 5.26
CA HIS A 308 8.80 -20.59 6.32
C HIS A 308 8.11 -20.67 7.67
N LEU A 309 6.89 -20.12 7.79
CA LEU A 309 6.11 -20.11 9.03
C LEU A 309 5.92 -21.52 9.59
N GLY A 310 5.54 -22.50 8.74
CA GLY A 310 5.38 -23.88 9.17
C GLY A 310 6.68 -24.54 9.61
N ARG A 311 7.78 -24.36 8.86
CA ARG A 311 9.07 -25.03 9.15
C ARG A 311 9.85 -24.42 10.30
N LYS A 312 9.78 -23.09 10.47
CA LYS A 312 10.62 -22.35 11.42
C LYS A 312 9.88 -21.93 12.67
N LEU A 313 8.57 -21.69 12.59
CA LEU A 313 7.76 -21.22 13.72
C LEU A 313 6.71 -22.24 14.18
N GLY A 314 6.55 -23.37 13.46
CA GLY A 314 5.54 -24.39 13.80
C GLY A 314 4.10 -23.91 13.63
N VAL A 315 3.87 -22.83 12.89
CA VAL A 315 2.54 -22.25 12.66
C VAL A 315 1.82 -23.01 11.55
N GLN A 316 0.52 -23.30 11.73
CA GLN A 316 -0.31 -23.88 10.67
C GLN A 316 -0.59 -22.83 9.58
N ALA A 317 0.33 -22.69 8.63
CA ALA A 317 0.27 -21.71 7.56
C ALA A 317 0.07 -22.33 6.18
N LYS A 318 -0.77 -21.71 5.34
CA LYS A 318 -0.97 -22.11 3.93
C LYS A 318 -1.14 -20.88 3.04
N PRO A 319 -0.64 -20.91 1.78
CA PRO A 319 -0.98 -19.89 0.81
C PRO A 319 -2.44 -19.99 0.41
N LEU A 320 -3.09 -18.85 0.18
CA LEU A 320 -4.30 -18.82 -0.63
C LEU A 320 -3.92 -19.13 -2.09
N ASP A 321 -4.77 -19.89 -2.78
CA ASP A 321 -4.54 -20.28 -4.17
C ASP A 321 -5.84 -20.09 -4.97
N SER A 322 -5.79 -19.23 -5.97
CA SER A 322 -6.84 -19.01 -6.98
C SER A 322 -7.39 -20.28 -7.66
N LYS A 323 -6.66 -21.41 -7.64
CA LYS A 323 -7.06 -22.66 -8.30
C LYS A 323 -7.65 -23.73 -7.38
N CYS A 324 -7.67 -23.52 -6.07
CA CYS A 324 -8.12 -24.53 -5.11
C CYS A 324 -9.17 -23.95 -4.17
N GLN A 325 -10.42 -23.98 -4.62
CA GLN A 325 -11.59 -23.85 -3.75
C GLN A 325 -11.50 -24.96 -2.68
N LYS A 326 -11.33 -24.60 -1.41
CA LYS A 326 -11.32 -25.58 -0.33
C LYS A 326 -12.11 -25.07 0.86
N THR A 327 -12.96 -25.94 1.40
CA THR A 327 -13.76 -25.64 2.58
C THR A 327 -12.87 -25.67 3.84
N LEU A 328 -13.27 -24.99 4.92
CA LEU A 328 -12.58 -25.11 6.22
C LEU A 328 -12.58 -26.56 6.74
N GLU A 329 -13.55 -27.36 6.30
CA GLU A 329 -13.74 -28.77 6.64
C GLU A 329 -12.75 -29.69 5.91
N GLU A 330 -12.36 -29.39 4.66
CA GLU A 330 -11.35 -30.13 3.89
C GLU A 330 -9.90 -29.92 4.38
N PHE A 331 -9.74 -29.21 5.48
CA PHE A 331 -8.46 -28.98 6.16
C PHE A 331 -8.46 -29.45 7.62
N CYS A 332 -9.55 -30.10 8.06
CA CYS A 332 -9.61 -30.85 9.31
C CYS A 332 -9.35 -32.32 9.00
N ASP A 333 -8.11 -32.64 8.64
CA ASP A 333 -7.44 -33.94 8.84
C ASP A 333 -5.92 -33.68 8.86
#